data_AF-A0A9E5RFZ4-F1
#
_entry.id   AF-A0A9E5RFZ4-F1
#
_cell.length_a   1.000
_cell.length_b   1.000
_cell.length_c   1.000
_cell.angle_alpha   90.00
_cell.angle_beta   90.00
_cell.angle_gamma   90.00
#
_symmetry.space_group_name_H-M   'P 1'
#
loop_
_entity.id
_entity.type
_entity.pdbx_description
1 polymer ?
#
loop_
_entity_poly.entity_id
_entity_poly.type
_entity_poly.pdbx_seq_one_letter_code
_entity_poly.pdbx_strand_id
1 'polypeptide(L)'
;MQPHRRFSFGSISRRLTSYFWLLIVVGMLLTIGLGYLPLDAQTTDISETVSRCIPQQTRQPIVRSELIGSSRLQGKNYYLLAIYTENNQQPTNLIIAVTNGRCEELFFNPMGDRIPFASAVPRSVAQQLTLAQYRREIQRIGKDRFQQQVIQVATTTQNPTWFAEEVWALRQLDITVPTNVQVQQ
;
A
#
# COMPACT_ATOMS: atom_id res chain seq x y z
N MET A 1 -56.00 75.35 6.23
CA MET A 1 -54.63 74.80 6.33
C MET A 1 -54.62 73.39 5.75
N GLN A 2 -53.97 73.23 4.60
CA GLN A 2 -53.30 72.02 4.10
C GLN A 2 -51.78 72.34 4.11
N PRO A 3 -50.80 71.41 3.95
CA PRO A 3 -50.90 70.08 3.33
C PRO A 3 -50.11 68.92 3.99
N HIS A 4 -50.31 67.74 3.39
CA HIS A 4 -49.59 66.46 3.45
C HIS A 4 -48.12 66.41 3.84
N ARG A 5 -47.71 65.31 4.48
CA ARG A 5 -46.48 64.56 4.12
C ARG A 5 -46.65 63.03 4.28
N ARG A 6 -46.38 62.32 3.17
CA ARG A 6 -46.15 60.86 3.08
C ARG A 6 -44.73 60.54 3.55
N PHE A 7 -44.54 59.40 4.21
CA PHE A 7 -43.28 58.62 4.23
C PHE A 7 -43.66 57.13 4.41
N SER A 8 -43.65 56.32 3.36
CA SER A 8 -42.51 55.57 2.79
C SER A 8 -42.18 54.28 3.56
N PHE A 9 -42.85 53.19 3.17
CA PHE A 9 -42.45 51.82 3.47
C PHE A 9 -41.19 51.48 2.66
N GLY A 10 -40.07 51.23 3.33
CA GLY A 10 -38.82 50.86 2.67
C GLY A 10 -37.95 49.98 3.56
N SER A 11 -37.74 48.75 3.10
CA SER A 11 -36.60 47.87 3.42
C SER A 11 -36.45 47.34 4.86
N ILE A 12 -37.23 46.33 5.23
CA ILE A 12 -36.85 45.39 6.32
C ILE A 12 -36.77 43.93 5.81
N SER A 13 -37.07 43.66 4.54
CA SER A 13 -37.16 42.28 4.01
C SER A 13 -35.97 41.87 3.14
N ARG A 14 -34.73 42.05 3.60
CA ARG A 14 -33.54 41.63 2.81
C ARG A 14 -32.33 41.08 3.57
N ARG A 15 -32.35 41.00 4.91
CA ARG A 15 -31.16 40.57 5.69
C ARG A 15 -31.26 39.22 6.40
N LEU A 16 -32.40 38.53 6.33
CA LEU A 16 -32.59 37.24 7.01
C LEU A 16 -32.46 36.00 6.10
N THR A 17 -32.44 36.16 4.78
CA THR A 17 -32.34 35.02 3.85
C THR A 17 -30.90 34.56 3.59
N SER A 18 -29.89 35.38 3.87
CA SER A 18 -28.50 35.06 3.53
C SER A 18 -27.84 34.06 4.49
N TYR A 19 -28.22 34.04 5.77
CA TYR A 19 -27.61 33.14 6.76
C TYR A 19 -28.15 31.72 6.67
N PHE A 20 -29.37 31.54 6.17
CA PHE A 20 -30.00 30.22 6.05
C PHE A 20 -29.37 29.36 4.95
N TRP A 21 -28.96 29.98 3.83
CA TRP A 21 -28.27 29.28 2.74
C TRP A 21 -26.84 28.86 3.12
N LEU A 22 -26.16 29.63 3.97
CA LEU A 22 -24.79 29.34 4.40
C LEU A 22 -24.72 28.08 5.28
N LEU A 23 -25.71 27.87 6.16
CA LEU A 23 -25.80 26.67 7.00
C LEU A 23 -26.13 25.39 6.20
N ILE A 24 -26.94 25.50 5.14
CA ILE A 24 -27.28 24.35 4.28
C ILE A 24 -26.05 23.91 3.45
N VAL A 25 -25.25 24.85 2.95
CA VAL A 25 -24.02 24.52 2.19
C VAL A 25 -22.95 23.91 3.10
N VAL A 26 -22.78 24.41 4.33
CA VAL A 26 -21.84 23.82 5.30
C VAL A 26 -22.30 22.42 5.75
N GLY A 27 -23.61 22.21 5.92
CA GLY A 27 -24.18 20.90 6.26
C GLY A 27 -24.01 19.84 5.17
N MET A 28 -24.17 20.19 3.90
CA MET A 28 -23.96 19.25 2.78
C MET A 28 -22.48 18.90 2.54
N LEU A 29 -21.55 19.79 2.83
CA LEU A 29 -20.11 19.52 2.66
C LEU A 29 -19.56 18.54 3.70
N LEU A 30 -20.18 18.44 4.88
CA LEU A 30 -19.76 17.51 5.94
C LEU A 30 -20.22 16.06 5.71
N THR A 31 -21.26 15.82 4.91
CA THR A 31 -21.77 14.46 4.66
C THR A 31 -21.04 13.72 3.53
N ILE A 32 -20.27 14.41 2.68
CA ILE A 32 -19.58 13.79 1.53
C ILE A 32 -18.21 13.20 1.95
N GLY A 33 -17.68 13.55 3.13
CA GLY A 33 -16.36 13.13 3.59
C GLY A 33 -16.26 11.77 4.29
N LEU A 34 -17.38 11.12 4.61
CA LEU A 34 -17.39 9.87 5.41
C LEU A 34 -17.58 8.58 4.58
N GLY A 35 -17.72 8.68 3.26
CA GLY A 35 -18.04 7.54 2.38
C GLY A 35 -16.86 6.83 1.71
N TYR A 36 -15.61 7.30 1.91
CA TYR A 36 -14.44 6.78 1.18
C TYR A 36 -13.24 6.50 2.08
N LEU A 37 -13.47 5.91 3.25
CA LEU A 37 -12.40 5.12 3.85
C LEU A 37 -12.44 3.75 3.19
N PRO A 38 -11.46 3.37 2.35
CA PRO A 38 -11.17 1.96 2.21
C PRO A 38 -10.71 1.51 3.59
N LEU A 39 -11.65 0.99 4.39
CA LEU A 39 -11.31 -0.03 5.36
C LEU A 39 -10.90 -1.26 4.54
N ASP A 40 -9.67 -1.24 4.05
CA ASP A 40 -8.93 -2.47 3.83
C ASP A 40 -8.77 -3.08 5.22
N ALA A 41 -9.80 -3.80 5.65
CA ALA A 41 -9.67 -4.80 6.69
C ALA A 41 -8.56 -5.72 6.20
N GLN A 42 -7.36 -5.51 6.71
CA GLN A 42 -6.23 -6.41 6.53
C GLN A 42 -6.60 -7.70 7.24
N THR A 43 -7.42 -8.53 6.59
CA THR A 43 -7.51 -9.95 6.92
C THR A 43 -6.14 -10.51 6.59
N THR A 44 -5.32 -10.63 7.62
CA THR A 44 -3.99 -11.27 7.62
C THR A 44 -4.07 -12.77 7.33
N ASP A 45 -5.26 -13.28 7.01
CA ASP A 45 -5.53 -14.70 6.85
C ASP A 45 -5.47 -15.09 5.37
N ILE A 46 -4.71 -16.16 5.11
CA ILE A 46 -4.54 -16.69 3.76
C ILE A 46 -5.84 -17.38 3.37
N SER A 47 -6.56 -16.83 2.38
CA SER A 47 -7.80 -17.47 1.89
C SER A 47 -7.55 -18.94 1.48
N GLU A 48 -8.57 -19.80 1.61
CA GLU A 48 -8.47 -21.23 1.24
C GLU A 48 -8.04 -21.48 -0.21
N THR A 49 -8.25 -20.50 -1.10
CA THR A 49 -7.79 -20.60 -2.49
C THR A 49 -6.29 -20.42 -2.58
N VAL A 50 -5.72 -19.50 -1.79
CA VAL A 50 -4.29 -19.20 -1.75
C VAL A 50 -3.55 -20.29 -0.98
N SER A 51 -4.12 -20.83 0.10
CA SER A 51 -3.48 -21.92 0.88
C SER A 51 -3.27 -23.18 0.05
N ARG A 52 -4.21 -23.52 -0.83
CA ARG A 52 -4.08 -24.62 -1.80
C ARG A 52 -3.00 -24.41 -2.86
N CYS A 53 -2.61 -23.16 -3.09
CA CYS A 53 -1.54 -22.81 -4.02
C CYS A 53 -0.14 -22.88 -3.41
N ILE A 54 -0.04 -23.09 -2.09
CA ILE A 54 1.26 -23.20 -1.43
C ILE A 54 1.81 -24.61 -1.68
N PRO A 55 3.01 -24.74 -2.30
CA PRO A 55 3.58 -26.03 -2.63
C PRO A 55 3.80 -26.86 -1.36
N GLN A 56 3.18 -28.04 -1.30
CA GLN A 56 3.30 -28.96 -0.16
C GLN A 56 4.61 -29.79 -0.22
N GLN A 57 5.22 -29.87 -1.40
CA GLN A 57 6.44 -30.65 -1.67
C GLN A 57 7.59 -29.74 -2.05
N THR A 58 8.14 -29.04 -1.06
CA THR A 58 9.42 -28.33 -1.17
C THR A 58 10.55 -29.20 -0.62
N ARG A 59 11.80 -28.94 -1.01
CA ARG A 59 12.98 -29.67 -0.49
C ARG A 59 13.10 -29.59 1.04
N GLN A 60 12.52 -28.57 1.65
CA GLN A 60 12.40 -28.40 3.09
C GLN A 60 10.91 -28.26 3.45
N PRO A 61 10.39 -28.98 4.46
CA PRO A 61 8.98 -28.87 4.86
C PRO A 61 8.61 -27.43 5.23
N ILE A 62 7.50 -26.94 4.67
CA ILE A 62 6.90 -25.66 5.07
C ILE A 62 6.09 -25.88 6.34
N VAL A 63 6.44 -25.17 7.41
CA VAL A 63 5.73 -25.26 8.71
C VAL A 63 4.71 -24.16 8.91
N ARG A 64 4.91 -23.02 8.25
CA ARG A 64 4.01 -21.87 8.33
C ARG A 64 4.14 -21.01 7.08
N SER A 65 3.03 -20.40 6.71
CA SER A 65 2.98 -19.34 5.71
C SER A 65 2.27 -18.11 6.26
N GLU A 66 2.61 -16.93 5.75
CA GLU A 66 1.98 -15.67 6.11
C GLU A 66 1.79 -14.82 4.84
N LEU A 67 0.59 -14.24 4.67
CA LEU A 67 0.35 -13.29 3.58
C LEU A 67 1.02 -11.96 3.89
N ILE A 68 1.97 -11.56 3.03
CA ILE A 68 2.61 -10.24 3.11
C ILE A 68 1.77 -9.20 2.37
N GLY A 69 1.25 -9.56 1.19
CA GLY A 69 0.44 -8.66 0.38
C GLY A 69 -0.05 -9.29 -0.91
N SER A 70 -0.90 -8.56 -1.61
CA SER A 70 -1.43 -8.99 -2.90
C SER A 70 -1.56 -7.83 -3.88
N SER A 71 -1.62 -8.15 -5.17
CA SER A 71 -1.87 -7.20 -6.25
C SER A 71 -2.65 -7.88 -7.36
N ARG A 72 -3.48 -7.13 -8.10
CA ARG A 72 -4.29 -7.66 -9.19
C ARG A 72 -3.98 -6.93 -10.48
N LEU A 73 -3.74 -7.68 -11.54
CA LEU A 73 -3.51 -7.13 -12.88
C LEU A 73 -4.17 -8.04 -13.93
N GLN A 74 -4.99 -7.47 -14.81
CA GLN A 74 -5.61 -8.17 -15.95
C GLN A 74 -6.36 -9.46 -15.55
N GLY A 75 -7.04 -9.46 -14.41
CA GLY A 75 -7.79 -10.63 -13.92
C GLY A 75 -6.94 -11.71 -13.24
N LYS A 76 -5.61 -11.54 -13.19
CA LYS A 76 -4.66 -12.38 -12.45
C LYS A 76 -4.41 -11.75 -11.07
N ASN A 77 -4.61 -12.52 -10.01
CA ASN A 77 -4.28 -12.09 -8.64
C ASN A 77 -2.89 -12.64 -8.29
N TYR A 78 -2.02 -11.78 -7.77
CA TYR A 78 -0.66 -12.10 -7.35
C TYR A 78 -0.60 -11.97 -5.83
N TYR A 79 0.07 -12.92 -5.17
CA TYR A 79 0.21 -12.94 -3.72
C TYR A 79 1.68 -13.11 -3.37
N LEU A 80 2.16 -12.29 -2.44
CA LEU A 80 3.47 -12.43 -1.82
C LEU A 80 3.28 -13.06 -0.44
N LEU A 81 3.96 -14.19 -0.23
CA LEU A 81 3.90 -14.98 1.00
C LEU A 81 5.28 -15.05 1.64
N ALA A 82 5.32 -14.97 2.98
CA ALA A 82 6.46 -15.38 3.79
C ALA A 82 6.32 -16.87 4.11
N ILE A 83 7.30 -17.68 3.72
CA ILE A 83 7.34 -19.13 3.91
C ILE A 83 8.38 -19.48 4.97
N TYR A 84 7.94 -20.11 6.04
CA TYR A 84 8.78 -20.58 7.14
C TYR A 84 9.00 -22.09 6.96
N THR A 85 10.26 -22.50 6.93
CA THR A 85 10.67 -23.92 6.89
C THR A 85 11.31 -24.32 8.20
N GLU A 86 11.30 -25.61 8.54
CA GLU A 86 11.81 -26.12 9.85
C GLU A 86 13.24 -25.67 10.17
N ASN A 87 14.08 -25.53 9.14
CA ASN A 87 15.52 -25.29 9.31
C ASN A 87 15.93 -23.83 9.04
N ASN A 88 14.99 -22.92 8.78
CA ASN A 88 15.32 -21.54 8.44
C ASN A 88 14.78 -20.56 9.49
N GLN A 89 15.66 -19.70 10.01
CA GLN A 89 15.28 -18.66 10.97
C GLN A 89 14.58 -17.48 10.30
N GLN A 90 14.80 -17.27 9.00
CA GLN A 90 14.18 -16.19 8.24
C GLN A 90 13.19 -16.75 7.22
N PRO A 91 12.01 -16.12 7.06
CA PRO A 91 11.07 -16.57 6.05
C PRO A 91 11.60 -16.30 4.64
N THR A 92 11.33 -17.23 3.74
CA THR A 92 11.58 -17.09 2.32
C THR A 92 10.39 -16.46 1.62
N ASN A 93 10.65 -15.52 0.71
CA ASN A 93 9.59 -14.96 -0.13
C ASN A 93 9.14 -15.97 -1.19
N LEU A 94 7.82 -16.17 -1.29
CA LEU A 94 7.14 -16.93 -2.34
C LEU A 94 6.15 -16.00 -3.05
N ILE A 95 6.21 -15.92 -4.37
CA ILE A 95 5.18 -15.26 -5.18
C ILE A 95 4.41 -16.32 -5.94
N ILE A 96 3.10 -16.33 -5.72
CA ILE A 96 2.17 -17.14 -6.50
C ILE A 96 1.19 -16.24 -7.23
N ALA A 97 0.66 -16.74 -8.34
CA ALA A 97 -0.47 -16.12 -9.00
C ALA A 97 -1.64 -17.09 -9.16
N VAL A 98 -2.84 -16.53 -9.11
CA VAL A 98 -4.11 -17.25 -9.21
C VAL A 98 -4.96 -16.64 -10.31
N THR A 99 -5.33 -17.47 -11.29
CA THR A 99 -6.25 -17.10 -12.38
C THR A 99 -7.27 -18.22 -12.56
N ASN A 100 -8.56 -17.93 -12.45
CA ASN A 100 -9.64 -18.92 -12.58
C ASN A 100 -9.43 -20.18 -11.71
N GLY A 101 -8.93 -20.00 -10.48
CA GLY A 101 -8.63 -21.09 -9.54
C GLY A 101 -7.37 -21.90 -9.83
N ARG A 102 -6.63 -21.62 -10.93
CA ARG A 102 -5.33 -22.23 -11.21
C ARG A 102 -4.22 -21.45 -10.53
N CYS A 103 -3.32 -22.19 -9.88
CA CYS A 103 -2.16 -21.65 -9.18
C CYS A 103 -0.91 -21.75 -10.07
N GLU A 104 -0.08 -20.72 -10.01
CA GLU A 104 1.23 -20.69 -10.65
C GLU A 104 2.25 -20.16 -9.64
N GLU A 105 3.31 -20.93 -9.38
CA GLU A 105 4.48 -20.43 -8.65
C GLU A 105 5.33 -19.59 -9.60
N LEU A 106 5.52 -18.32 -9.27
CA LEU A 106 6.27 -17.38 -10.10
C LEU A 106 7.66 -17.11 -9.55
N PHE A 107 7.83 -17.18 -8.23
CA PHE A 107 9.10 -16.88 -7.58
C PHE A 107 9.21 -17.61 -6.25
N PHE A 108 10.33 -18.29 -6.04
CA PHE A 108 10.69 -18.86 -4.75
C PHE A 108 12.21 -18.72 -4.57
N ASN A 109 12.65 -18.02 -3.52
CA ASN A 109 14.07 -17.70 -3.33
C ASN A 109 14.59 -18.20 -1.96
N PRO A 110 14.78 -19.52 -1.81
CA PRO A 110 15.23 -20.11 -0.56
C PRO A 110 16.68 -19.79 -0.21
N MET A 111 17.47 -19.31 -1.18
CA MET A 111 18.89 -18.97 -0.97
C MET A 111 19.08 -17.57 -0.35
N GLY A 112 18.03 -16.74 -0.36
CA GLY A 112 18.08 -15.39 0.20
C GLY A 112 18.82 -14.39 -0.70
N ASP A 113 19.13 -14.77 -1.94
CA ASP A 113 19.79 -13.93 -2.93
C ASP A 113 18.99 -12.65 -3.16
N ARG A 114 19.65 -11.51 -3.38
CA ARG A 114 18.91 -10.28 -3.70
C ARG A 114 18.48 -10.29 -5.16
N ILE A 115 17.25 -10.73 -5.43
CA ILE A 115 16.63 -10.81 -6.75
C ILE A 115 15.39 -9.89 -6.80
N PRO A 116 15.22 -9.04 -7.84
CA PRO A 116 14.04 -8.20 -7.96
C PRO A 116 12.80 -9.04 -8.27
N PHE A 117 11.66 -8.66 -7.69
CA PHE A 117 10.37 -9.26 -8.03
C PHE A 117 9.99 -8.99 -9.48
N ALA A 118 10.47 -7.88 -10.06
CA ALA A 118 10.28 -7.58 -11.48
C ALA A 118 10.89 -8.63 -12.44
N SER A 119 11.75 -9.54 -11.94
CA SER A 119 12.24 -10.67 -12.74
C SER A 119 11.19 -11.77 -12.95
N ALA A 120 10.14 -11.83 -12.10
CA ALA A 120 9.13 -12.86 -12.10
C ALA A 120 7.70 -12.34 -12.36
N VAL A 121 7.44 -11.06 -12.07
CA VAL A 121 6.11 -10.44 -12.25
C VAL A 121 6.19 -9.12 -13.01
N PRO A 122 5.09 -8.66 -13.63
CA PRO A 122 5.04 -7.34 -14.26
C PRO A 122 5.47 -6.23 -13.30
N ARG A 123 6.16 -5.20 -13.80
CA ARG A 123 6.74 -4.11 -13.00
C ARG A 123 5.76 -3.48 -12.00
N SER A 124 4.52 -3.22 -12.41
CA SER A 124 3.50 -2.64 -11.54
C SER A 124 3.11 -3.59 -10.40
N VAL A 125 3.12 -4.91 -10.64
CA VAL A 125 2.91 -5.92 -9.61
C VAL A 125 4.11 -5.97 -8.67
N ALA A 126 5.34 -6.01 -9.21
CA ALA A 126 6.57 -6.00 -8.42
C ALA A 126 6.59 -4.83 -7.43
N GLN A 127 6.33 -3.61 -7.92
CA GLN A 127 6.22 -2.39 -7.12
C GLN A 127 5.25 -2.52 -5.95
N GLN A 128 4.03 -3.04 -6.19
CA GLN A 128 3.02 -3.19 -5.15
C GLN A 128 3.41 -4.26 -4.12
N LEU A 129 4.01 -5.38 -4.56
CA LEU A 129 4.45 -6.44 -3.66
C LEU A 129 5.64 -5.97 -2.79
N THR A 130 6.61 -5.26 -3.37
CA THR A 130 7.72 -4.64 -2.63
C THR A 130 7.21 -3.62 -1.61
N LEU A 131 6.22 -2.80 -1.98
CA LEU A 131 5.56 -1.87 -1.06
C LEU A 131 4.91 -2.60 0.12
N ALA A 132 4.19 -3.69 -0.12
CA ALA A 132 3.59 -4.50 0.94
C ALA A 132 4.66 -5.08 1.88
N GLN A 133 5.76 -5.59 1.34
CA GLN A 133 6.88 -6.09 2.13
C GLN A 133 7.49 -5.02 3.03
N TYR A 134 7.73 -3.81 2.51
CA TYR A 134 8.27 -2.71 3.32
C TYR A 134 7.28 -2.20 4.35
N ARG A 135 5.97 -2.18 4.06
CA ARG A 135 4.94 -1.87 5.07
C ARG A 135 4.97 -2.86 6.23
N ARG A 136 5.05 -4.17 5.93
CA ARG A 136 5.17 -5.21 6.94
C ARG A 136 6.42 -5.01 7.81
N GLU A 137 7.54 -4.68 7.19
CA GLU A 137 8.78 -4.43 7.93
C GLU A 137 8.67 -3.18 8.81
N ILE A 138 8.12 -2.08 8.29
CA ILE A 138 7.84 -0.87 9.07
C ILE A 138 6.88 -1.17 10.24
N GLN A 139 5.84 -1.97 10.05
CA GLN A 139 4.95 -2.40 11.14
C GLN A 139 5.72 -3.17 12.22
N ARG A 140 6.73 -3.96 11.83
CA ARG A 140 7.53 -4.78 12.75
C ARG A 140 8.56 -3.97 13.54
N ILE A 141 9.26 -3.03 12.91
CA ILE A 141 10.40 -2.33 13.53
C ILE A 141 10.19 -0.83 13.76
N GLY A 142 9.15 -0.24 13.17
CA GLY A 142 8.89 1.20 13.18
C GLY A 142 9.57 1.93 12.02
N LYS A 143 8.94 3.03 11.56
CA LYS A 143 9.39 3.80 10.39
C LYS A 143 10.82 4.35 10.55
N ASP A 144 11.14 4.89 11.71
CA ASP A 144 12.46 5.51 11.95
C ASP A 144 13.59 4.49 11.91
N ARG A 145 13.37 3.30 12.50
CA ARG A 145 14.37 2.21 12.43
C ARG A 145 14.52 1.69 11.02
N PHE A 146 13.43 1.58 10.27
CA PHE A 146 13.48 1.22 8.86
C PHE A 146 14.25 2.27 8.03
N GLN A 147 14.00 3.56 8.24
CA GLN A 147 14.76 4.65 7.62
C GLN A 147 16.26 4.57 7.94
N GLN A 148 16.62 4.26 9.19
CA GLN A 148 18.02 4.07 9.59
C GLN A 148 18.67 2.88 8.88
N GLN A 149 17.97 1.75 8.74
CA GLN A 149 18.47 0.60 8.00
C GLN A 149 18.70 0.94 6.52
N VAL A 150 17.77 1.65 5.88
CA VAL A 150 17.88 2.10 4.49
C VAL A 150 19.11 3.00 4.31
N ILE A 151 19.34 3.95 5.22
CA ILE A 151 20.53 4.82 5.20
C ILE A 151 21.80 3.99 5.42
N GLN A 152 21.81 3.11 6.41
CA GLN A 152 22.99 2.32 6.76
C GLN A 152 23.42 1.41 5.59
N VAL A 153 22.48 0.74 4.94
CA VAL A 153 22.76 -0.06 3.74
C VAL A 153 23.36 0.83 2.64
N ALA A 154 22.83 2.04 2.47
CA ALA A 154 23.31 2.94 1.44
C ALA A 154 24.70 3.54 1.72
N THR A 155 25.06 3.76 2.98
CA THR A 155 26.34 4.35 3.36
C THR A 155 27.46 3.32 3.47
N THR A 156 27.12 2.05 3.73
CA THR A 156 28.13 0.98 3.90
C THR A 156 28.71 0.52 2.56
N THR A 157 28.01 0.75 1.45
CA THR A 157 28.46 0.41 0.11
C THR A 157 28.68 1.69 -0.69
N GLN A 158 29.84 1.82 -1.36
CA GLN A 158 30.06 2.93 -2.28
C GLN A 158 29.19 2.75 -3.52
N ASN A 159 28.27 3.68 -3.77
CA ASN A 159 27.32 3.67 -4.89
C ASN A 159 26.49 2.37 -4.99
N PRO A 160 25.64 2.07 -3.99
CA PRO A 160 24.84 0.86 -3.98
C PRO A 160 23.83 0.86 -5.13
N THR A 161 23.66 -0.30 -5.76
CA THR A 161 22.66 -0.49 -6.82
C THR A 161 21.35 -1.01 -6.24
N TRP A 162 20.27 -0.25 -6.38
CA TRP A 162 18.92 -0.61 -5.94
C TRP A 162 17.97 -0.82 -7.10
N PHE A 163 17.04 -1.76 -6.95
CA PHE A 163 16.05 -2.05 -7.98
C PHE A 163 15.00 -0.95 -8.05
N ALA A 164 14.46 -0.70 -9.24
CA ALA A 164 13.49 0.35 -9.44
C ALA A 164 12.21 0.15 -8.59
N GLU A 165 11.77 -1.08 -8.33
CA GLU A 165 10.65 -1.35 -7.42
C GLU A 165 10.92 -0.94 -5.97
N GLU A 166 12.14 -1.13 -5.47
CA GLU A 166 12.54 -0.78 -4.11
C GLU A 166 12.51 0.74 -3.93
N VAL A 167 13.17 1.46 -4.85
CA VAL A 167 13.19 2.93 -4.85
C VAL A 167 11.79 3.51 -4.97
N TRP A 168 10.94 2.91 -5.82
CA TRP A 168 9.54 3.32 -5.93
C TRP A 168 8.79 3.10 -4.61
N ALA A 169 8.92 1.93 -3.99
CA ALA A 169 8.23 1.58 -2.75
C ALA A 169 8.67 2.48 -1.58
N LEU A 170 9.97 2.77 -1.45
CA LEU A 170 10.49 3.69 -0.42
C LEU A 170 9.86 5.09 -0.54
N ARG A 171 9.74 5.60 -1.77
CA ARG A 171 9.09 6.90 -2.02
C ARG A 171 7.61 6.90 -1.64
N GLN A 172 6.88 5.81 -1.88
CA GLN A 172 5.46 5.69 -1.46
C GLN A 172 5.28 5.65 0.06
N LEU A 173 6.34 5.36 0.82
CA LEU A 173 6.33 5.27 2.28
C LEU A 173 6.92 6.52 2.96
N ASP A 174 7.21 7.56 2.17
CA ASP A 174 7.95 8.75 2.60
C ASP A 174 9.25 8.36 3.35
N ILE A 175 9.99 7.40 2.79
CA ILE A 175 11.34 7.02 3.20
C ILE A 175 12.33 7.70 2.26
N THR A 176 13.26 8.46 2.83
CA THR A 176 14.28 9.18 2.08
C THR A 176 15.25 8.18 1.47
N VAL A 177 15.35 8.20 0.13
CA VAL A 177 16.33 7.42 -0.63
C VAL A 177 17.64 8.22 -0.71
N PRO A 178 18.77 7.67 -0.23
CA PRO A 178 20.07 8.36 -0.27
C PRO A 178 20.51 8.67 -1.70
N THR A 179 21.18 9.81 -1.88
CA THR A 179 21.54 10.36 -3.21
C THR A 179 22.64 9.59 -3.93
N ASN A 180 23.41 8.78 -3.20
CA ASN A 180 24.46 7.93 -3.76
C ASN A 180 23.93 6.61 -4.33
N VAL A 181 22.63 6.32 -4.21
CA VAL A 181 22.01 5.10 -4.75
C VAL A 181 21.91 5.17 -6.28
N GLN A 182 22.40 4.14 -6.95
CA GLN A 182 22.18 3.93 -8.39
C GLN A 182 20.94 3.05 -8.59
N VAL A 183 20.07 3.42 -9.54
CA VAL A 183 18.83 2.68 -9.80
C VAL A 183 19.02 1.74 -10.98
N GLN A 184 18.92 0.44 -10.73
CA GLN A 184 18.83 -0.59 -11.75
C GLN A 184 17.38 -0.70 -12.25
N GLN A 185 17.21 -0.61 -13.57
CA GLN A 185 15.92 -0.74 -14.24
C GLN A 185 15.51 -2.20 -14.42
#